data_AF-I3TV77-F1
#
_entry.id   AF-I3TV77-F1
#
_cell.length_a   1.000
_cell.length_b   1.000
_cell.length_c   1.000
_cell.angle_alpha   90.00
_cell.angle_beta   90.00
_cell.angle_gamma   90.00
#
_symmetry.space_group_name_H-M   'P 1'
#
loop_
_entity.id
_entity.type
_entity.pdbx_description
1 polymer ?
#
loop_
_entity_poly.entity_id
_entity_poly.type
_entity_poly.pdbx_seq_one_letter_code
_entity_poly.pdbx_strand_id
1 'polypeptide(L)'
;MLPVRSAKLTPGTVARRVIEAPGLRPFVVIGDDEASRAWLQRRAAALRERGAVGLVVNVETAQGLARLRALVPGVPLAPVAGDDLADRLGLRHYPALITATGIEQ
;
A
#
# COMPACT_ATOMS: atom_id res chain seq x y z
N MET A 1 -0.40 -11.55 -12.67
CA MET A 1 -1.81 -11.90 -12.96
C MET A 1 -2.72 -10.95 -12.20
N LEU A 2 -3.90 -10.67 -12.75
CA LEU A 2 -5.00 -9.93 -12.13
C LEU A 2 -6.26 -10.78 -12.31
N PRO A 3 -7.25 -10.73 -11.41
CA PRO A 3 -7.38 -9.85 -10.24
C PRO A 3 -6.43 -10.22 -9.10
N VAL A 4 -6.21 -9.27 -8.20
CA VAL A 4 -5.55 -9.50 -6.91
C VAL A 4 -6.52 -9.06 -5.82
N ARG A 5 -6.82 -9.95 -4.89
CA ARG A 5 -7.67 -9.67 -3.73
C ARG A 5 -7.05 -10.34 -2.50
N SER A 6 -6.91 -9.57 -1.43
CA SER A 6 -6.60 -10.10 -0.10
C SER A 6 -7.89 -10.43 0.64
N ALA A 7 -7.95 -11.60 1.28
CA ALA A 7 -9.06 -11.96 2.16
C ALA A 7 -8.89 -11.38 3.57
N LYS A 8 -7.65 -11.03 3.95
CA LYS A 8 -7.29 -10.55 5.29
C LYS A 8 -7.21 -9.03 5.43
N LEU A 9 -7.13 -8.33 4.30
CA LEU A 9 -6.96 -6.88 4.26
C LEU A 9 -8.21 -6.19 3.71
N THR A 10 -8.71 -5.21 4.45
CA THR A 10 -9.86 -4.40 4.07
C THR A 10 -9.53 -2.90 4.09
N PRO A 11 -10.22 -2.07 3.30
CA PRO A 11 -10.13 -0.62 3.46
C PRO A 11 -10.53 -0.22 4.89
N GLY A 12 -9.75 0.64 5.53
CA GLY A 12 -10.04 1.10 6.89
C GLY A 12 -8.92 1.92 7.53
N THR A 13 -9.15 2.31 8.77
CA THR A 13 -8.18 3.08 9.56
C THR A 13 -7.05 2.17 10.04
N VAL A 14 -5.82 2.63 9.88
CA VAL A 14 -4.63 1.91 10.37
C VAL A 14 -4.07 2.66 11.57
N ALA A 15 -4.12 2.02 12.73
CA ALA A 15 -3.52 2.58 13.94
C ALA A 15 -2.00 2.68 13.78
N ARG A 16 -1.45 3.85 14.10
CA ARG A 16 0.00 4.05 14.10
C ARG A 16 0.63 3.11 15.12
N ARG A 17 1.70 2.43 14.71
CA ARG A 17 2.51 1.60 15.60
C ARG A 17 3.97 1.68 15.22
N VAL A 18 4.82 1.59 16.24
CA VAL A 18 6.26 1.48 16.07
C VAL A 18 6.58 0.02 15.76
N ILE A 19 7.50 -0.17 14.80
CA ILE A 19 8.11 -1.46 14.50
C ILE A 19 9.61 -1.26 14.38
N GLU A 20 10.38 -2.31 14.62
CA GLU A 20 11.82 -2.32 14.37
C GLU A 20 12.11 -3.29 13.22
N ALA A 21 12.33 -2.73 12.04
CA ALA A 21 12.70 -3.48 10.85
C ALA A 21 13.87 -2.82 10.12
N PRO A 22 15.10 -2.88 10.68
CA PRO A 22 16.29 -2.32 10.05
C PRO A 22 16.50 -2.87 8.64
N GLY A 23 16.86 -2.00 7.70
CA GLY A 23 17.07 -2.39 6.30
C GLY A 23 15.78 -2.58 5.48
N LEU A 24 14.60 -2.36 6.07
CA LEU A 24 13.34 -2.41 5.34
C LEU A 24 13.22 -1.19 4.41
N ARG A 25 13.15 -1.46 3.11
CA ARG A 25 12.79 -0.43 2.13
C ARG A 25 11.34 0.02 2.40
N PRO A 26 11.04 1.33 2.48
CA PRO A 26 9.67 1.81 2.65
C PRO A 26 8.74 1.28 1.56
N PHE A 27 7.54 0.86 1.95
CA PHE A 27 6.51 0.47 1.00
C PHE A 27 5.12 0.82 1.52
N VAL A 28 4.16 0.90 0.61
CA VAL A 28 2.76 1.15 0.95
C VAL A 28 1.88 -0.02 0.56
N VAL A 29 0.82 -0.24 1.33
CA VAL A 29 -0.22 -1.23 1.05
C VAL A 29 -1.50 -0.48 0.72
N ILE A 30 -2.06 -0.72 -0.45
CA ILE A 30 -3.20 0.02 -1.01
C ILE A 30 -4.13 -0.90 -1.81
N GLY A 31 -5.37 -0.47 -2.02
CA GLY A 31 -6.33 -1.06 -2.96
C GLY A 31 -6.71 -0.10 -4.09
N ASP A 32 -7.58 -0.57 -5.00
CA ASP A 32 -8.25 0.24 -6.04
C ASP A 32 -9.59 0.81 -5.56
N ASP A 33 -9.64 1.25 -4.31
CA ASP A 33 -10.77 1.91 -3.66
C ASP A 33 -10.52 3.42 -3.47
N GLU A 34 -11.56 4.16 -3.10
CA GLU A 34 -11.50 5.61 -2.94
C GLU A 34 -10.58 6.07 -1.80
N ALA A 35 -10.58 5.35 -0.67
CA ALA A 35 -9.73 5.70 0.47
C ALA A 35 -8.25 5.60 0.11
N SER A 36 -7.86 4.52 -0.57
CA SER A 36 -6.51 4.32 -1.10
C SER A 36 -6.11 5.38 -2.12
N ARG A 37 -7.00 5.73 -3.07
CA ARG A 37 -6.73 6.76 -4.08
C ARG A 37 -6.51 8.14 -3.45
N ALA A 38 -7.40 8.55 -2.55
CA ALA A 38 -7.29 9.84 -1.86
C ALA A 38 -6.03 9.90 -0.99
N TRP A 39 -5.70 8.80 -0.31
CA TRP A 39 -4.50 8.67 0.50
C TRP A 39 -3.21 8.78 -0.33
N LEU A 40 -3.15 8.07 -1.46
CA LEU A 40 -2.02 8.10 -2.38
C LEU A 40 -1.75 9.50 -2.92
N GLN A 41 -2.78 10.21 -3.36
CA GLN A 41 -2.64 11.57 -3.87
C GLN A 41 -2.08 12.52 -2.82
N ARG A 42 -2.58 12.46 -1.58
CA ARG A 42 -2.09 13.32 -0.48
C ARG A 42 -0.63 13.04 -0.13
N ARG A 43 -0.17 11.79 -0.29
CA ARG A 43 1.18 11.36 0.12
C ARG A 43 2.16 11.19 -1.04
N ALA A 44 1.74 11.44 -2.29
CA ALA A 44 2.51 11.16 -3.50
C ALA A 44 3.95 11.70 -3.46
N ALA A 45 4.11 12.97 -3.08
CA ALA A 45 5.42 13.62 -2.98
C ALA A 45 6.31 12.93 -1.93
N ALA A 46 5.79 12.71 -0.71
CA ALA A 46 6.51 12.07 0.38
C ALA A 46 6.88 10.61 0.07
N LEU A 47 6.01 9.87 -0.63
CA LEU A 47 6.28 8.48 -1.04
C LEU A 47 7.43 8.43 -2.05
N ARG A 48 7.43 9.35 -3.01
CA ARG A 48 8.48 9.46 -4.04
C ARG A 48 9.82 9.85 -3.42
N GLU A 49 9.84 10.84 -2.54
CA GLU A 49 11.07 11.27 -1.83
C GLU A 49 11.67 10.16 -0.97
N ARG A 50 10.82 9.33 -0.36
CA ARG A 50 11.26 8.17 0.43
C ARG A 50 11.67 6.96 -0.41
N GLY A 51 11.58 7.04 -1.73
CA GLY A 51 11.86 5.91 -2.63
C GLY A 51 10.94 4.70 -2.38
N ALA A 52 9.73 4.97 -1.88
CA ALA A 52 8.77 3.93 -1.53
C ALA A 52 8.23 3.22 -2.78
N VAL A 53 7.79 1.97 -2.58
CA VAL A 53 7.05 1.21 -3.59
C VAL A 53 5.63 0.93 -3.11
N GLY A 54 4.67 0.83 -4.02
CA GLY A 54 3.30 0.50 -3.67
C GLY A 54 2.91 -0.92 -4.04
N LEU A 55 2.34 -1.59 -3.05
CA LEU A 55 1.82 -2.94 -3.13
C LEU A 55 0.30 -2.85 -3.20
N VAL A 56 -0.26 -3.19 -4.37
CA VAL A 56 -1.70 -3.17 -4.60
C VAL A 56 -2.28 -4.53 -4.23
N VAL A 57 -2.95 -4.59 -3.09
CA VAL A 57 -3.48 -5.84 -2.50
C VAL A 57 -4.93 -6.12 -2.86
N ASN A 58 -5.60 -5.13 -3.46
CA ASN A 58 -6.97 -5.28 -3.94
C ASN A 58 -7.13 -4.49 -5.25
N VAL A 59 -7.18 -5.17 -6.38
CA VAL A 59 -7.41 -4.58 -7.71
C VAL A 59 -7.94 -5.62 -8.68
N GLU A 60 -9.07 -5.29 -9.31
CA GLU A 60 -9.76 -6.22 -10.21
C GLU A 60 -9.18 -6.27 -11.60
N THR A 61 -8.77 -5.11 -12.11
CA THR A 61 -8.50 -4.94 -13.54
C THR A 61 -7.18 -4.24 -13.78
N ALA A 62 -6.58 -4.52 -14.94
CA ALA A 62 -5.39 -3.82 -15.40
C ALA A 62 -5.63 -2.31 -15.54
N GLN A 63 -6.86 -1.92 -15.91
CA GLN A 63 -7.28 -0.51 -15.98
C GLN A 63 -7.31 0.14 -14.59
N GLY A 64 -7.79 -0.57 -13.56
CA GLY A 64 -7.73 -0.11 -12.18
C GLY A 64 -6.31 0.15 -11.70
N LEU A 65 -5.43 -0.82 -11.96
CA LEU A 65 -4.01 -0.67 -11.65
C LEU A 65 -3.37 0.50 -12.42
N ALA A 66 -3.71 0.67 -13.70
CA ALA A 66 -3.22 1.77 -14.52
C ALA A 66 -3.68 3.13 -13.98
N ARG A 67 -4.94 3.25 -13.54
CA ARG A 67 -5.45 4.46 -12.89
C ARG A 67 -4.66 4.78 -11.62
N LEU A 68 -4.45 3.80 -10.74
CA LEU A 68 -3.63 4.00 -9.54
C LEU A 68 -2.22 4.51 -9.87
N ARG A 69 -1.57 3.94 -10.89
CA ARG A 69 -0.24 4.37 -11.34
C ARG A 69 -0.24 5.80 -11.86
N ALA A 70 -1.30 6.23 -12.54
CA ALA A 70 -1.45 7.60 -13.02
C ALA A 70 -1.63 8.62 -11.88
N LEU A 71 -2.15 8.21 -10.72
CA LEU A 71 -2.32 9.11 -9.55
C LEU A 71 -0.99 9.46 -8.87
N VAL A 72 0.02 8.60 -8.97
CA VAL A 72 1.30 8.76 -8.27
C VAL A 72 2.50 8.50 -9.21
N PRO A 73 2.69 9.35 -10.23
CA PRO A 73 3.81 9.20 -11.14
C PRO A 73 5.14 9.26 -10.36
N GLY A 74 6.01 8.28 -10.59
CA GLY A 74 7.29 8.14 -9.90
C GLY A 74 7.27 7.25 -8.66
N VAL A 75 6.11 6.69 -8.28
CA VAL A 75 6.02 5.64 -7.26
C VAL A 75 5.68 4.31 -7.94
N PRO A 76 6.59 3.32 -7.99
CA PRO A 76 6.31 2.04 -8.63
C PRO A 76 5.18 1.31 -7.92
N LEU A 77 4.12 0.94 -8.63
CA LEU A 77 3.00 0.15 -8.09
C LEU A 77 2.96 -1.24 -8.71
N ALA A 78 2.89 -2.28 -7.88
CA ALA A 78 2.80 -3.68 -8.30
C ALA A 78 1.63 -4.38 -7.57
N PRO A 79 0.81 -5.18 -8.28
CA PRO A 79 -0.22 -5.99 -7.66
C PRO A 79 0.41 -7.19 -6.96
N VAL A 80 0.04 -7.44 -5.70
CA VAL A 80 0.58 -8.55 -4.89
C VAL A 80 -0.48 -9.19 -4.01
N ALA A 81 -0.37 -10.51 -3.78
CA ALA A 81 -1.20 -11.18 -2.80
C ALA A 81 -0.93 -10.60 -1.40
N GLY A 82 -1.95 -10.00 -0.78
CA GLY A 82 -1.79 -9.25 0.46
C GLY A 82 -1.85 -10.10 1.73
N ASP A 83 -2.28 -11.36 1.67
CA ASP A 83 -2.55 -12.17 2.86
C ASP A 83 -1.26 -12.51 3.64
N ASP A 84 -0.18 -12.91 2.94
CA ASP A 84 1.11 -13.16 3.59
C ASP A 84 1.68 -11.89 4.23
N LEU A 85 1.46 -10.74 3.59
CA LEU A 85 1.88 -9.44 4.10
C LEU A 85 1.07 -9.05 5.34
N ALA A 86 -0.23 -9.33 5.32
CA ALA A 86 -1.14 -9.12 6.43
C ALA A 86 -0.68 -9.90 7.67
N ASP A 87 -0.34 -11.19 7.49
CA ASP A 87 0.12 -12.04 8.59
C ASP A 87 1.47 -11.59 9.14
N ARG A 88 2.46 -11.36 8.25
CA ARG A 88 3.82 -10.98 8.66
C ARG A 88 3.86 -9.65 9.39
N LEU A 89 3.03 -8.70 8.96
CA LEU A 89 2.94 -7.42 9.61
C LEU A 89 1.92 -7.42 10.75
N GLY A 90 0.97 -8.34 10.82
CA GLY A 90 -0.23 -8.17 11.65
C GLY A 90 -1.09 -6.99 11.20
N LEU A 91 -1.12 -6.71 9.89
CA LEU A 91 -1.90 -5.64 9.28
C LEU A 91 -3.30 -6.16 8.92
N ARG A 92 -4.35 -5.43 9.28
CA ARG A 92 -5.75 -5.76 8.95
C ARG A 92 -6.41 -4.78 8.00
N HIS A 93 -5.94 -3.53 8.01
CA HIS A 93 -6.52 -2.46 7.23
C HIS A 93 -5.48 -1.77 6.35
N TYR A 94 -5.95 -1.16 5.27
CA TYR A 94 -5.18 -0.29 4.39
C TYR A 94 -6.06 0.93 4.01
N PRO A 95 -5.52 2.03 3.44
CA PRO A 95 -4.13 2.24 3.04
C PRO A 95 -3.15 2.42 4.22
N ALA A 96 -1.91 1.97 4.06
CA ALA A 96 -0.84 2.12 5.07
C ALA A 96 0.53 2.38 4.42
N LEU A 97 1.38 3.17 5.08
CA LEU A 97 2.82 3.28 4.85
C LEU A 97 3.56 2.46 5.90
N ILE A 98 4.48 1.61 5.44
CA ILE A 98 5.37 0.80 6.25
C ILE A 98 6.79 1.31 6.02
N THR A 99 7.49 1.60 7.12
CA THR A 99 8.89 2.04 7.14
C THR A 99 9.68 1.18 8.11
N ALA A 100 11.01 1.31 8.12
CA ALA A 100 11.87 0.61 9.07
C ALA A 100 11.54 0.88 10.55
N THR A 101 10.86 1.99 10.85
CA THR A 101 10.59 2.48 12.22
C THR A 101 9.11 2.48 12.59
N GLY A 102 8.20 2.17 11.66
CA GLY A 102 6.79 2.31 11.95
C GLY A 102 5.83 2.01 10.81
N ILE A 103 4.58 1.81 11.19
CA ILE A 103 3.44 1.62 10.31
C ILE A 103 2.43 2.73 10.63
N GLU A 104 1.99 3.44 9.60
CA GLU A 104 1.10 4.60 9.73
C GLU A 104 0.23 4.82 8.49
N GLN A 105 -0.89 5.53 8.67
CA GLN A 105 -1.74 6.06 7.60
C GLN A 105 -1.54 7.56 7.46
#